data_AF-A0A0Q5B6L3-F1
#
_entry.id   AF-A0A0Q5B6L3-F1
#
_cell.length_a   1.000
_cell.length_b   1.000
_cell.length_c   1.000
_cell.angle_alpha   90.00
_cell.angle_beta   90.00
_cell.angle_gamma   90.00
#
_symmetry.space_group_name_H-M   'P 1'
#
loop_
_entity.id
_entity.type
_entity.pdbx_description
1 polymer ?
#
loop_
_entity_poly.entity_id
_entity_poly.type
_entity_poly.pdbx_seq_one_letter_code
_entity_poly.pdbx_strand_id
1 'polypeptide(L)'
;MGKLLYGASGVEIEFDDRTLTHVQIVIANKLRRRESFFFSWRDDPAVGDGRSSIWLDPSVPLYFKYFGGRVPSINRTWIDLLTASANSSGGLQLVQEPDAAPTPPPKGEQGP
;
A
#
# COMPACT_ATOMS: atom_id res chain seq x y z
N MET A 1 -7.57 3.82 11.25
CA MET A 1 -7.41 4.88 10.23
C MET A 1 -6.00 5.36 10.36
N GLY A 2 -5.15 5.20 9.34
CA GLY A 2 -3.77 5.66 9.28
C GLY A 2 -3.62 6.88 8.36
N LYS A 3 -2.47 7.55 8.46
CA LYS A 3 -2.13 8.72 7.63
C LYS A 3 -0.77 8.56 6.96
N LEU A 4 -0.72 8.90 5.68
CA LEU A 4 0.51 9.20 4.95
C LEU A 4 0.69 10.72 4.91
N LEU A 5 1.80 11.21 5.47
CA LEU A 5 2.20 12.60 5.35
C LEU A 5 3.30 12.69 4.29
N TYR A 6 3.06 13.51 3.28
CA TYR A 6 3.93 13.65 2.12
C TYR A 6 4.51 15.07 2.00
N GLY A 7 5.85 15.14 1.95
CA GLY A 7 6.58 16.38 1.69
C GLY A 7 6.52 17.40 2.83
N ALA A 8 7.20 18.53 2.63
CA ALA A 8 7.27 19.60 3.62
C ALA A 8 5.99 20.45 3.70
N SER A 9 5.16 20.43 2.65
CA SER A 9 3.86 21.13 2.61
C SER A 9 2.78 20.45 3.46
N GLY A 10 3.05 19.27 4.01
CA GLY A 10 2.15 18.60 4.94
C GLY A 10 0.91 18.02 4.27
N VAL A 11 1.03 17.49 3.05
CA VAL A 11 -0.10 16.78 2.41
C VAL A 11 -0.42 15.55 3.26
N GLU A 12 -1.61 15.52 3.86
CA GLU A 12 -2.12 14.38 4.62
C GLU A 12 -3.08 13.56 3.77
N ILE A 13 -2.81 12.26 3.66
CA ILE A 13 -3.67 11.32 2.94
C ILE A 13 -4.10 10.23 3.92
N GLU A 14 -5.41 10.04 4.05
CA GLU A 14 -5.99 9.10 4.99
C GLU A 14 -6.31 7.77 4.31
N PHE A 15 -5.96 6.68 5.00
CA PHE A 15 -6.30 5.31 4.61
C PHE A 15 -6.74 4.54 5.87
N ASP A 16 -7.31 3.36 5.72
CA ASP A 16 -7.31 2.43 6.85
C ASP A 16 -5.88 1.92 7.13
N ASP A 17 -5.60 1.50 8.37
CA ASP A 17 -4.24 1.10 8.77
C ASP A 17 -3.75 -0.13 7.97
N ARG A 18 -4.67 -0.99 7.52
CA ARG A 18 -4.35 -2.19 6.74
C ARG A 18 -3.88 -1.79 5.35
N THR A 19 -4.63 -0.96 4.64
CA THR A 19 -4.23 -0.39 3.34
C THR A 19 -2.89 0.33 3.46
N LEU A 20 -2.74 1.22 4.46
CA LEU A 20 -1.50 1.97 4.65
C LEU A 20 -0.29 1.05 4.85
N THR A 21 -0.45 -0.04 5.59
CA THR A 21 0.61 -1.03 5.82
C THR A 21 1.07 -1.68 4.51
N HIS A 22 0.13 -2.10 3.66
CA HIS A 22 0.46 -2.75 2.38
C HIS A 22 1.11 -1.78 1.41
N VAL A 23 0.58 -0.56 1.32
CA VAL A 23 1.14 0.53 0.51
C VAL A 23 2.54 0.90 0.98
N GLN A 24 2.77 1.03 2.29
CA GLN A 24 4.09 1.33 2.86
C GLN A 24 5.14 0.29 2.42
N ILE A 25 4.80 -1.00 2.44
CA ILE A 25 5.72 -2.08 2.04
C ILE A 25 6.16 -1.88 0.58
N VAL A 26 5.22 -1.64 -0.33
CA VAL A 26 5.51 -1.47 -1.77
C VAL A 26 6.28 -0.18 -2.02
N ILE A 27 5.88 0.93 -1.39
CA ILE A 27 6.59 2.21 -1.50
C ILE A 27 8.03 2.07 -1.02
N ALA A 28 8.25 1.49 0.16
CA ALA A 28 9.58 1.29 0.71
C ALA A 28 10.46 0.44 -0.21
N ASN A 29 9.91 -0.62 -0.81
CA ASN A 29 10.63 -1.48 -1.74
C ASN A 29 11.12 -0.73 -2.98
N LYS A 30 10.27 0.12 -3.58
CA LYS A 30 10.63 0.93 -4.76
C LYS A 30 11.66 2.02 -4.41
N LEU A 31 11.42 2.77 -3.33
CA LEU A 31 12.32 3.86 -2.93
C LEU A 31 13.70 3.37 -2.46
N ARG A 32 13.80 2.18 -1.86
CA ARG A 32 15.09 1.53 -1.55
C ARG A 32 15.94 1.27 -2.80
N ARG A 33 15.31 1.09 -3.96
CA ARG A 33 15.98 0.95 -5.27
C ARG A 33 16.20 2.29 -5.97
N ARG A 34 15.89 3.40 -5.30
CA ARG A 34 15.88 4.76 -5.83
C ARG A 34 14.97 4.92 -7.05
N GLU A 35 13.90 4.14 -7.11
CA GLU A 35 12.89 4.26 -8.15
C GLU A 35 11.83 5.27 -7.71
N SER A 36 11.73 6.40 -8.41
CA SER A 36 10.66 7.38 -8.24
C SER A 36 9.46 7.03 -9.13
N PHE A 37 8.24 7.20 -8.63
CA PHE A 37 7.02 6.74 -9.32
C PHE A 37 5.79 7.50 -8.82
N PHE A 38 4.71 7.46 -9.60
CA PHE A 38 3.41 7.96 -9.15
C PHE A 38 2.71 6.96 -8.24
N PHE A 39 2.09 7.44 -7.16
CA PHE A 39 1.10 6.71 -6.38
C PHE A 39 -0.26 7.38 -6.55
N SER A 40 -1.26 6.64 -7.01
CA SER A 40 -2.62 7.14 -7.24
C SER A 40 -3.67 6.28 -6.54
N TRP A 41 -4.77 6.91 -6.13
CA TRP A 41 -5.94 6.27 -5.55
C TRP A 41 -7.22 6.95 -6.03
N ARG A 42 -8.35 6.27 -5.87
CA ARG A 42 -9.67 6.87 -6.06
C ARG A 42 -10.15 7.44 -4.74
N ASP A 43 -10.68 8.66 -4.79
CA ASP A 43 -11.29 9.27 -3.63
C ASP A 43 -12.66 8.63 -3.35
N ASP A 44 -13.11 8.69 -2.10
CA ASP A 44 -14.45 8.21 -1.76
C ASP A 44 -15.50 9.01 -2.55
N PRO A 45 -16.53 8.36 -3.13
CA PRO A 45 -17.61 9.05 -3.83
C PRO A 45 -18.24 10.21 -3.05
N ALA A 46 -18.21 10.16 -1.71
CA ALA A 46 -18.72 11.22 -0.84
C ALA A 46 -17.85 12.51 -0.85
N VAL A 47 -16.56 12.40 -1.20
CA VAL A 47 -15.61 13.52 -1.30
C VAL A 47 -15.50 14.02 -2.75
N GLY A 48 -15.83 13.16 -3.72
CA GLY A 48 -15.91 13.42 -5.15
C GLY A 48 -15.43 12.21 -5.94
N ASP A 49 -15.98 11.97 -7.14
CA ASP A 49 -15.58 10.87 -8.05
C ASP A 49 -14.22 11.16 -8.74
N GLY A 50 -13.26 11.63 -7.94
CA GLY A 50 -11.95 12.07 -8.37
C GLY A 50 -10.90 10.96 -8.28
N ARG A 51 -9.77 11.22 -8.94
CA ARG A 51 -8.54 10.46 -8.76
C ARG A 51 -7.48 11.40 -8.21
N SER A 52 -6.94 11.04 -7.06
CA SER A 52 -5.80 11.73 -6.47
C SER A 52 -4.50 11.00 -6.78
N SER A 53 -3.41 11.75 -6.90
CA SER A 53 -2.09 11.17 -7.16
C SER A 53 -0.97 12.04 -6.59
N ILE A 54 0.07 11.40 -6.07
CA ILE A 54 1.33 12.02 -5.65
C ILE A 54 2.51 11.43 -6.41
N TRP A 55 3.55 12.24 -6.61
CA TRP A 55 4.86 11.77 -7.08
C TRP A 55 5.69 11.32 -5.88
N LEU A 56 6.22 10.12 -5.87
CA LEU A 56 7.09 9.63 -4.79
C LEU A 56 8.53 9.64 -5.26
N ASP A 57 9.41 10.23 -4.46
CA ASP A 57 10.84 10.34 -4.74
C ASP A 57 11.66 10.10 -3.46
N PRO A 58 12.82 9.41 -3.51
CA PRO A 58 13.64 9.12 -2.32
C PRO A 58 14.16 10.35 -1.58
N SER A 59 14.18 11.53 -2.22
CA SER A 59 14.60 12.78 -1.59
C SER A 59 13.48 13.52 -0.84
N VAL A 60 12.23 13.07 -0.98
CA VAL A 60 11.07 13.69 -0.33
C VAL A 60 10.75 12.97 0.98
N PRO A 61 10.62 13.69 2.12
CA PRO A 61 10.22 13.07 3.38
C PRO A 61 8.84 12.41 3.30
N LEU A 62 8.75 11.20 3.84
CA LEU A 62 7.52 10.44 4.01
C LEU A 62 7.36 10.05 5.48
N TYR A 63 6.17 10.26 6.03
CA TYR A 63 5.85 9.83 7.39
C TYR A 63 4.55 9.03 7.39
N PHE A 64 4.61 7.82 7.95
CA PHE A 64 3.47 6.91 8.08
C PHE A 64 3.03 6.90 9.54
N LYS A 65 1.79 7.30 9.79
CA LYS A 65 1.19 7.30 11.13
C LYS A 65 0.06 6.27 11.18
N TYR A 66 0.18 5.35 12.13
CA TYR A 66 -0.85 4.35 12.40
C TYR A 66 -1.54 4.68 13.71
N PHE A 67 -2.85 4.41 13.79
CA PHE A 67 -3.64 4.67 15.00
C PHE A 67 -4.12 3.38 15.66
N GLY A 68 -4.06 2.24 14.93
CA GLY A 68 -4.25 0.92 15.52
C GLY A 68 -3.08 0.49 16.40
N GLY A 69 -3.37 -0.20 17.52
CA GLY A 69 -2.35 -0.71 18.45
C GLY A 69 -1.68 -2.02 18.04
N ARG A 70 -2.13 -2.67 16.95
CA ARG A 70 -1.55 -3.92 16.43
C ARG A 70 -1.22 -3.76 14.95
N VAL A 71 -0.12 -4.39 14.53
CA VAL A 71 0.25 -4.46 13.12
C VAL A 71 -0.78 -5.33 12.38
N PRO A 72 -1.42 -4.84 11.29
CA PRO A 72 -2.34 -5.64 10.48
C PRO A 72 -1.69 -6.89 9.90
N SER A 73 -2.47 -7.97 9.73
CA SER A 73 -1.98 -9.15 9.01
C SER A 73 -1.67 -8.80 7.55
N ILE A 74 -0.62 -9.37 6.98
CA ILE A 74 -0.21 -9.07 5.60
C ILE A 74 -0.85 -10.05 4.63
N ASN A 75 -1.53 -9.52 3.61
CA ASN A 75 -2.03 -10.24 2.46
C ASN A 75 -0.97 -10.22 1.35
N ARG A 76 -0.29 -11.35 1.15
CA ARG A 76 0.79 -11.45 0.16
C ARG A 76 0.29 -11.25 -1.27
N THR A 77 -0.87 -11.79 -1.60
CA THR A 77 -1.51 -11.60 -2.90
C THR A 77 -1.72 -10.12 -3.20
N TRP A 78 -2.10 -9.34 -2.19
CA TRP A 78 -2.27 -7.90 -2.35
C TRP A 78 -0.94 -7.18 -2.60
N ILE A 79 0.11 -7.53 -1.84
CA ILE A 79 1.47 -7.00 -2.07
C ILE A 79 1.93 -7.28 -3.49
N ASP A 80 1.69 -8.49 -4.01
CA ASP A 80 2.08 -8.87 -5.36
C ASP A 80 1.34 -8.04 -6.43
N LEU A 81 0.03 -7.83 -6.27
CA LEU A 81 -0.78 -6.98 -7.16
C LEU A 81 -0.32 -5.52 -7.13
N LEU A 82 -0.11 -4.96 -5.94
CA LEU A 82 0.36 -3.58 -5.77
C LEU A 82 1.78 -3.41 -6.35
N THR A 83 2.66 -4.38 -6.13
CA THR A 83 4.02 -4.37 -6.69
C THR A 83 4.00 -4.45 -8.21
N ALA A 84 3.17 -5.32 -8.78
CA ALA A 84 2.98 -5.42 -10.22
C ALA A 84 2.49 -4.09 -10.80
N SER A 85 1.50 -3.44 -10.16
CA SER A 85 1.06 -2.10 -10.54
C SER A 85 2.20 -1.09 -10.48
N ALA A 86 2.96 -1.04 -9.37
CA ALA A 86 4.06 -0.09 -9.18
C ALA A 86 5.18 -0.22 -10.23
N ASN A 87 5.30 -1.39 -10.86
CA ASN A 87 6.27 -1.66 -11.93
C ASN A 87 5.73 -1.34 -13.34
N SER A 88 4.46 -0.95 -13.46
CA SER A 88 3.86 -0.50 -14.72
C SER A 88 4.18 0.98 -15.01
N SER A 89 3.93 1.41 -16.25
CA SER A 89 4.08 2.81 -16.65
C SER A 89 3.14 3.78 -15.92
N GLY A 90 2.03 3.27 -15.35
CA GLY A 90 1.07 4.08 -14.59
C GLY A 90 1.43 4.29 -13.12
N GLY A 91 2.53 3.69 -12.64
CA GLY A 91 2.91 3.72 -11.23
C GLY A 91 2.00 2.87 -10.33
N LEU A 92 2.13 3.07 -9.02
CA LEU A 92 1.36 2.33 -8.02
C LEU A 92 -0.09 2.84 -8.03
N GLN A 93 -1.02 1.96 -8.38
CA GLN A 93 -2.45 2.21 -8.28
C GLN A 93 -2.99 1.48 -7.05
N LEU A 94 -3.65 2.19 -6.14
CA LEU A 94 -4.34 1.55 -5.03
C LEU A 94 -5.54 0.76 -5.58
N VAL A 95 -5.53 -0.55 -5.32
CA VAL A 95 -6.60 -1.48 -5.70
C VAL A 95 -7.19 -2.11 -4.45
N GLN A 96 -8.45 -2.55 -4.55
CA GLN A 96 -9.13 -3.25 -3.47
C GLN A 96 -8.35 -4.52 -3.08
N GLU A 97 -8.36 -4.81 -1.78
CA GLU A 97 -7.77 -6.04 -1.27
C GLU A 97 -8.44 -7.27 -1.89
N PRO A 98 -7.68 -8.20 -2.50
CA PRO A 98 -8.21 -9.48 -2.94
C PRO A 98 -8.48 -10.38 -1.75
N ASP A 99 -9.47 -11.27 -1.88
CA ASP A 99 -9.66 -12.36 -0.93
C ASP A 99 -8.35 -13.12 -0.76
N ALA A 100 -7.85 -13.20 0.47
CA ALA A 100 -6.64 -13.94 0.77
C ALA A 100 -6.89 -15.40 0.38
N ALA A 101 -6.10 -15.93 -0.56
CA ALA A 101 -6.22 -17.33 -0.97
C ALA A 101 -6.18 -18.22 0.28
N PRO A 102 -7.07 -19.22 0.39
CA PRO A 102 -7.10 -20.08 1.56
C PRO A 102 -5.71 -20.68 1.77
N THR A 103 -5.14 -20.49 2.95
CA THR A 103 -3.92 -21.16 3.38
C THR A 103 -4.09 -22.65 3.07
N PRO A 104 -3.23 -23.27 2.24
CA PRO A 104 -3.36 -24.70 1.99
C PRO A 104 -3.30 -25.42 3.35
N PRO A 105 -4.18 -26.39 3.62
CA PRO A 105 -4.19 -27.08 4.89
C PRO A 105 -2.81 -27.67 5.16
N PRO A 106 -2.35 -27.70 6.44
CA PRO A 106 -1.06 -28.30 6.77
C PRO A 106 -1.04 -29.70 6.15
N LYS A 107 0.04 -30.00 5.41
CA LYS A 107 0.31 -31.37 4.92
C LYS A 107 0.25 -32.27 6.14
N GLY A 108 -0.85 -32.98 6.29
CA GLY A 108 -1.03 -33.94 7.38
C GLY A 108 0.15 -34.90 7.39
N GLU A 109 0.66 -35.14 8.59
CA GLU A 109 1.53 -36.27 8.90
C GLU A 109 1.02 -37.51 8.17
N GLN A 110 1.67 -37.85 7.05
CA GLN A 110 1.70 -39.22 6.58
C GLN A 110 2.74 -39.91 7.46
N GLY A 111 2.27 -40.44 8.58
CA GLY A 111 2.91 -41.56 9.25
C GLY A 111 1.95 -42.75 9.25
N PRO A 112 2.43 -43.98 9.50
CA PRO A 112 3.83 -44.42 9.58
C PRO A 112 4.34 -45.09 8.28
#